data_AF-A0A839VCX8-F1
#
_entry.id   AF-A0A839VCX8-F1
#
_cell.length_a   1.000
_cell.length_b   1.000
_cell.length_c   1.000
_cell.angle_alpha   90.00
_cell.angle_beta   90.00
_cell.angle_gamma   90.00
#
_symmetry.space_group_name_H-M   'P 1'
#
loop_
_entity.id
_entity.type
_entity.pdbx_description
1 polymer ?
#
loop_
_entity_poly.entity_id
_entity_poly.type
_entity_poly.pdbx_seq_one_letter_code
_entity_poly.pdbx_strand_id
1 'polypeptide(L)' 'MRIITRMIAVSDLGSREIARRAGLPMQKISDLLSGRLEQLSIDELQRLRRTIDPQLTPP' A
#
# COMPACT_ATOMS: atom_id res chain seq x y z
N MET A 1 4.42 -12.55 -1.49
CA MET A 1 3.86 -11.26 -1.01
C MET A 1 4.88 -10.48 -0.18
N ARG A 2 5.89 -9.84 -0.81
CA ARG A 2 6.82 -8.90 -0.13
C ARG A 2 7.04 -7.60 -0.91
N ILE A 3 6.32 -7.45 -2.02
CA ILE A 3 6.54 -6.38 -3.00
C ILE A 3 5.93 -5.07 -2.48
N ILE A 4 4.68 -5.06 -1.99
CA ILE A 4 4.03 -3.81 -1.52
C ILE A 4 4.75 -3.20 -0.32
N THR A 5 5.14 -4.01 0.66
CA THR A 5 5.90 -3.57 1.84
C THR A 5 7.27 -2.98 1.47
N ARG A 6 7.98 -3.63 0.54
CA ARG A 6 9.23 -3.07 -0.01
C ARG A 6 8.99 -1.81 -0.81
N MET A 7 7.94 -1.78 -1.64
CA MET A 7 7.55 -0.60 -2.42
C MET A 7 7.24 0.59 -1.50
N ILE A 8 6.59 0.38 -0.35
CA ILE A 8 6.41 1.42 0.67
C ILE A 8 7.76 1.92 1.20
N ALA A 9 8.70 1.00 1.48
CA ALA A 9 10.01 1.36 2.01
C ALA A 9 10.94 2.04 0.99
N VAL A 10 10.76 1.76 -0.31
CA VAL A 10 11.54 2.41 -1.39
C VAL A 10 10.82 3.60 -2.02
N SER A 11 9.54 3.82 -1.70
CA SER A 11 8.81 5.00 -2.15
C SER A 11 9.16 6.17 -1.25
N ASP A 12 9.49 7.32 -1.83
CA ASP A 12 9.63 8.59 -1.10
C ASP A 12 8.34 9.02 -0.37
N LEU A 13 7.21 8.38 -0.69
CA LEU A 13 5.95 8.60 0.00
C LEU A 13 5.98 7.91 1.38
N GLY A 14 6.00 8.72 2.44
CA GLY A 14 5.81 8.22 3.79
C GLY A 14 4.50 7.44 3.95
N SER A 15 4.48 6.44 4.83
CA SER A 15 3.34 5.55 5.09
C SER A 15 2.02 6.29 5.37
N ARG A 16 2.08 7.48 5.99
CA ARG A 16 0.92 8.35 6.18
C ARG A 16 0.36 8.92 4.88
N GLU A 17 1.22 9.33 3.96
CA GLU A 17 0.82 9.88 2.66
C GLU A 17 0.25 8.79 1.75
N ILE A 18 0.83 7.58 1.80
CA ILE A 18 0.30 6.40 1.10
C ILE A 18 -1.10 6.06 1.63
N ALA A 19 -1.30 6.06 2.95
CA ALA A 19 -2.61 5.84 3.57
C ALA A 19 -3.64 6.86 3.06
N ARG A 20 -3.28 8.15 3.09
CA ARG A 20 -4.13 9.24 2.64
C ARG A 20 -4.51 9.10 1.17
N ARG A 21 -3.54 8.84 0.28
CA ARG A 21 -3.78 8.70 -1.17
C ARG A 21 -4.57 7.44 -1.52
N ALA A 22 -4.36 6.34 -0.80
CA ALA A 22 -5.14 5.11 -0.99
C ALA A 22 -6.55 5.19 -0.37
N GLY A 23 -6.85 6.23 0.42
CA GLY A 23 -8.09 6.35 1.18
C GLY A 23 -8.21 5.30 2.27
N LEU A 24 -7.08 4.86 2.83
CA LEU A 24 -7.00 3.80 3.83
C LEU A 24 -6.61 4.35 5.19
N PRO A 25 -7.08 3.74 6.29
CA PRO A 25 -6.63 4.09 7.62
C PRO A 25 -5.15 3.68 7.81
N MET A 26 -4.41 4.48 8.57
CA MET A 26 -2.99 4.24 8.88
C MET A 26 -2.78 2.89 9.59
N GLN A 27 -3.81 2.41 10.30
CA GLN A 27 -3.84 1.09 10.92
C GLN A 27 -3.65 -0.03 9.89
N LYS A 28 -4.34 0.03 8.74
CA LYS A 28 -4.20 -0.98 7.67
C LYS A 28 -2.82 -0.98 7.02
N ILE A 29 -2.17 0.18 6.92
CA ILE A 29 -0.77 0.24 6.49
C ILE A 29 0.13 -0.44 7.53
N SER A 30 -0.10 -0.18 8.82
CA SER A 30 0.67 -0.80 9.90
C SER A 30 0.47 -2.31 9.96
N ASP A 31 -0.74 -2.80 9.74
CA ASP A 31 -1.05 -4.23 9.63
C ASP A 31 -0.39 -4.86 8.40
N LEU A 32 -0.40 -4.17 7.25
CA LEU A 32 0.34 -4.59 6.05
C LEU A 32 1.85 -4.66 6.29
N LEU A 33 2.43 -3.65 6.96
CA LEU A 33 3.85 -3.62 7.33
C LEU A 33 4.20 -4.72 8.34
N SER A 34 3.26 -5.07 9.21
CA SER A 34 3.37 -6.18 10.18
C SER A 34 3.13 -7.55 9.53
N GLY A 35 2.82 -7.61 8.24
CA GLY A 35 2.57 -8.85 7.50
C GLY A 35 1.15 -9.42 7.67
N ARG A 36 0.23 -8.69 8.31
CA ARG A 36 -1.18 -9.08 8.51
C ARG A 36 -2.03 -8.75 7.29
N LEU A 37 -1.74 -9.44 6.19
CA LEU A 37 -2.46 -9.29 4.92
C LEU A 37 -3.94 -9.70 5.01
N GLU A 38 -4.29 -10.58 5.94
CA GLU A 38 -5.67 -11.03 6.20
C GLU A 38 -6.61 -9.88 6.63
N GLN A 39 -6.04 -8.77 7.11
CA GLN A 39 -6.79 -7.57 7.49
C GLN A 39 -7.02 -6.61 6.31
N LEU A 40 -6.43 -6.90 5.14
CA LEU A 40 -6.57 -6.11 3.92
C LEU A 40 -7.29 -6.91 2.85
N SER A 41 -8.31 -6.29 2.25
CA SER A 41 -8.99 -6.85 1.09
C SER A 41 -8.10 -6.73 -0.15
N ILE A 42 -8.34 -7.60 -1.13
CA ILE A 42 -7.63 -7.57 -2.43
C ILE A 42 -7.75 -6.20 -3.09
N ASP A 43 -8.93 -5.58 -3.03
CA ASP A 43 -9.19 -4.23 -3.55
C ASP A 43 -8.30 -3.15 -2.88
N GLU A 44 -8.10 -3.24 -1.57
CA GLU A 44 -7.26 -2.31 -0.81
C GLU A 44 -5.78 -2.49 -1.13
N LEU A 45 -5.35 -3.74 -1.33
CA LEU A 45 -3.99 -4.06 -1.78
C LEU A 45 -3.75 -3.54 -3.22
N GLN A 46 -4.75 -3.64 -4.10
CA GLN A 46 -4.66 -3.09 -5.45
C GLN A 46 -4.61 -1.56 -5.44
N ARG A 47 -5.44 -0.91 -4.61
CA ARG A 47 -5.37 0.55 -4.41
C ARG A 47 -4.01 0.99 -3.91
N LEU A 48 -3.47 0.31 -2.90
CA LEU A 48 -2.12 0.61 -2.40
C LEU A 48 -1.06 0.46 -3.48
N ARG A 49 -1.12 -0.63 -4.24
CA ARG A 49 -0.19 -0.88 -5.34
C ARG A 49 -0.24 0.21 -6.41
N ARG A 50 -1.43 0.67 -6.81
CA ARG A 50 -1.57 1.81 -7.75
C ARG A 50 -1.08 3.13 -7.17
N THR A 51 -1.29 3.35 -5.88
CA THR A 51 -0.84 4.56 -5.19
C THR A 51 0.68 4.66 -5.12
N ILE A 52 1.34 3.52 -4.88
CA ILE A 52 2.81 3.47 -4.72
C ILE A 52 3.51 3.40 -6.08
N ASP A 53 2.92 2.67 -7.03
CA ASP A 53 3.44 2.54 -8.38
C ASP A 53 2.33 2.86 -9.41
N PRO A 54 2.21 4.13 -9.82
CA PRO A 54 1.23 4.55 -10.83
C PRO A 54 1.61 4.11 -12.25
N GLN A 55 2.84 3.64 -12.47
CA GLN A 55 3.36 3.21 -13.78
C GLN A 55 2.94 1.77 -14.13
N LEU A 56 2.52 0.96 -13.15
CA LEU A 56 2.03 -0.42 -13.34
C LEU A 56 0.58 -0.53 -13.84
N THR A 57 -0.08 0.59 -14.10
CA THR A 57 -1.36 0.63 -14.83
C THR A 57 -1.10 0.94 -16.30
N PRO A 58 -1.15 -0.04 -17.22
CA PRO A 58 -1.24 0.29 -18.64
C PRO A 58 -2.58 1.01 -18.92
N PRO A 59 -2.63 1.86 -19.97
CA PRO A 59 -3.82 2.63 -20.34
C PRO A 59 -5.02 1.76 -20.72
#